data_AF-A0A3D2J0N8-F1
#
_entry.id   AF-A0A3D2J0N8-F1
#
_cell.length_a   1.000
_cell.length_b   1.000
_cell.length_c   1.000
_cell.angle_alpha   90.00
_cell.angle_beta   90.00
_cell.angle_gamma   90.00
#
_symmetry.space_group_name_H-M   'P 1'
#
loop_
_entity.id
_entity.type
_entity.pdbx_description
1 polymer ?
#
loop_
_entity_poly.entity_id
_entity_poly.type
_entity_poly.pdbx_seq_one_letter_code
_entity_poly.pdbx_strand_id
1 'polypeptide(L)' 'NNLEIINTNIFHDRFIIIDNKVLYHSGASFKDLGKKCFAITKMEDNNILKELLNKLKK' A
#
# COMPACT_ATOMS: atom_id res chain seq x y z
N ASN A 1 0.68 1.19 22.23
CA ASN A 1 0.60 1.82 20.90
C ASN A 1 0.64 0.73 19.85
N ASN A 2 -0.35 0.68 18.95
CA ASN A 2 -0.49 -0.34 17.91
C ASN A 2 0.00 0.18 16.53
N LEU A 3 0.89 1.17 16.53
CA LEU A 3 1.40 1.84 15.34
C LEU A 3 2.92 1.71 15.29
N GLU A 4 3.43 1.20 14.19
CA GLU A 4 4.84 1.17 13.83
C GLU A 4 5.04 2.06 12.58
N ILE A 5 6.10 2.87 12.57
CA ILE A 5 6.44 3.75 11.45
C ILE A 5 7.84 3.36 10.97
N ILE A 6 7.94 2.97 9.70
CA ILE A 6 9.19 2.59 9.04
C ILE A 6 9.40 3.54 7.86
N ASN A 7 10.57 4.19 7.79
CA ASN A 7 10.93 5.06 6.67
C ASN A 7 11.76 4.27 5.64
N THR A 8 11.35 4.33 4.38
CA THR A 8 12.04 3.68 3.26
C THR A 8 11.75 4.42 1.96
N ASN A 9 12.69 4.36 1.01
CA ASN A 9 12.59 4.99 -0.31
C ASN A 9 12.38 3.96 -1.44
N ILE A 10 12.05 2.72 -1.10
CA ILE A 10 11.94 1.61 -2.07
C ILE A 10 10.63 1.59 -2.87
N PHE A 11 9.62 2.36 -2.45
CA PHE A 11 8.31 2.43 -3.10
C PHE A 11 8.01 3.87 -3.52
N HIS A 12 7.71 4.05 -4.80
CA HIS A 12 7.16 5.31 -5.31
C HIS A 12 5.64 5.38 -5.10
N ASP A 13 4.95 4.27 -5.36
CA ASP A 13 3.50 4.19 -5.29
C ASP A 13 3.01 3.88 -3.88
N ARG A 14 1.71 4.11 -3.67
CA ARG A 14 1.06 3.94 -2.36
C ARG A 14 0.20 2.70 -2.38
N PHE A 15 0.44 1.81 -1.42
CA PHE A 15 -0.27 0.56 -1.28
C PHE A 15 -0.96 0.47 0.07
N ILE A 16 -2.08 -0.23 0.11
CA ILE A 16 -2.78 -0.61 1.34
C ILE A 16 -2.80 -2.13 1.37
N ILE A 17 -2.25 -2.70 2.43
CA ILE A 17 -2.25 -4.15 2.65
C ILE A 17 -3.07 -4.43 3.90
N ILE A 18 -4.05 -5.33 3.79
CA ILE A 18 -4.89 -5.75 4.91
C ILE A 18 -4.61 -7.21 5.21
N ASP A 19 -4.31 -7.51 6.48
CA ASP A 19 -4.02 -8.85 7.00
C ASP A 19 -2.94 -9.63 6.22
N ASN A 20 -2.03 -8.91 5.53
CA ASN A 20 -1.04 -9.49 4.60
C ASN A 20 -1.66 -10.36 3.49
N LYS A 21 -2.93 -10.14 3.17
CA LYS A 21 -3.72 -10.97 2.24
C LYS A 21 -4.36 -10.19 1.11
N VAL A 22 -4.77 -8.95 1.37
CA VAL A 22 -5.48 -8.12 0.39
C VAL A 22 -4.64 -6.91 0.05
N LEU A 23 -4.45 -6.65 -1.24
CA LEU A 23 -3.68 -5.52 -1.76
C LEU A 23 -4.59 -4.53 -2.50
N TYR A 24 -4.46 -3.25 -2.16
CA TYR A 24 -5.03 -2.14 -2.91
C TYR A 24 -3.93 -1.16 -3.32
N HIS A 25 -4.07 -0.60 -4.53
CA HIS A 25 -3.30 0.56 -4.97
C HIS A 25 -4.09 1.84 -4.72
N SER A 26 -3.42 2.86 -4.17
CA SER A 26 -3.98 4.21 -4.00
C SER A 26 -3.41 5.18 -5.03
N GLY A 27 -4.25 5.58 -5.98
CA GLY A 27 -3.89 6.50 -7.06
C GLY A 27 -3.62 7.94 -6.62
N ALA A 28 -3.96 8.32 -5.38
CA ALA A 28 -3.70 9.64 -4.83
C ALA A 28 -3.09 9.57 -3.42
N SER A 29 -2.54 10.70 -2.97
CA SER A 29 -1.93 10.80 -1.65
C SER A 29 -3.02 10.73 -0.60
N PHE A 30 -2.74 10.09 0.53
CA PHE A 30 -3.73 9.97 1.61
C PHE A 30 -4.17 11.33 2.19
N LYS A 31 -3.34 12.38 2.07
CA LYS A 31 -3.73 13.74 2.45
C LYS A 31 -4.85 14.34 1.57
N ASP A 32 -5.03 13.78 0.37
CA ASP A 32 -6.04 14.18 -0.61
C ASP A 32 -7.28 13.28 -0.55
N LEU A 33 -7.26 12.22 0.28
CA LEU A 33 -8.38 11.32 0.53
C LEU A 33 -9.60 12.14 1.01
N GLY A 34 -10.67 12.15 0.24
CA GLY A 34 -11.90 12.90 0.54
C GLY A 34 -11.90 14.38 0.12
N LYS A 35 -10.76 14.93 -0.33
CA LYS A 35 -10.68 16.30 -0.89
C LYS A 35 -10.77 16.34 -2.41
N LYS A 36 -10.36 15.27 -3.07
CA LYS A 36 -10.41 15.12 -4.53
C LYS A 36 -11.01 13.76 -4.88
N CYS A 37 -11.50 13.59 -6.10
CA CYS A 37 -11.84 12.28 -6.62
C CYS A 37 -10.53 11.51 -6.89
N PHE A 38 -10.44 10.28 -6.41
CA PHE A 38 -9.29 9.40 -6.65
C PHE A 38 -9.74 7.94 -6.65
N ALA A 39 -8.97 7.09 -7.31
CA ALA A 39 -9.23 5.67 -7.41
C ALA A 39 -8.46 4.89 -6.33
N ILE A 40 -9.16 3.97 -5.68
CA ILE A 40 -8.57 2.84 -4.95
C ILE A 40 -8.93 1.60 -5.75
N THR A 41 -7.91 0.87 -6.20
CA THR A 41 -8.10 -0.32 -7.03
C THR A 41 -7.61 -1.54 -6.28
N LYS A 42 -8.48 -2.55 -6.13
CA LYS A 42 -8.08 -3.86 -5.62
C LYS A 42 -7.18 -4.54 -6.64
N MET A 43 -6.03 -5.02 -6.20
CA MET A 43 -5.11 -5.78 -7.03
C MET A 43 -5.34 -7.27 -6.78
N GLU A 44 -5.72 -8.02 -7.81
CA GLU A 44 -5.99 -9.47 -7.71
C GLU A 44 -4.73 -10.32 -7.89
N ASP A 45 -3.62 -9.73 -8.37
CA ASP A 45 -2.37 -10.46 -8.55
C ASP A 45 -1.62 -10.66 -7.22
N ASN A 46 -1.68 -11.89 -6.73
CA ASN A 46 -1.02 -12.31 -5.50
C ASN A 46 0.52 -12.27 -5.56
N ASN A 47 1.11 -12.29 -6.76
CA ASN A 47 2.57 -12.22 -6.89
C ASN A 47 3.09 -10.85 -6.49
N ILE A 48 2.39 -9.78 -6.86
CA ILE A 48 2.73 -8.41 -6.49
C ILE A 48 2.70 -8.24 -4.97
N LEU A 49 1.66 -8.76 -4.31
CA LEU A 49 1.58 -8.75 -2.85
C LEU A 49 2.77 -9.47 -2.21
N LYS A 50 3.13 -10.66 -2.71
CA LYS A 50 4.29 -11.41 -2.20
C LYS A 50 5.59 -10.63 -2.34
N GLU A 51 5.83 -10.01 -3.50
CA GLU A 51 7.03 -9.19 -3.73
C GLU A 51 7.09 -7.98 -2.80
N LEU A 52 5.98 -7.26 -2.61
CA LEU A 52 5.90 -6.12 -1.68
C LEU A 52 6.21 -6.56 -0.24
N LEU A 53 5.60 -7.66 0.22
CA LEU A 53 5.85 -8.20 1.56
C LEU A 53 7.31 -8.65 1.73
N ASN A 54 7.92 -9.23 0.68
CA ASN A 54 9.32 -9.61 0.72
C ASN A 54 10.25 -8.39 0.78
N LYS A 55 9.92 -7.30 0.10
CA LYS A 55 10.69 -6.04 0.17
C LYS A 55 10.58 -5.35 1.55
N LEU A 56 9.52 -5.60 2.30
CA LEU A 56 9.31 -5.06 3.66
C LEU A 56 10.01 -5.91 4.73
N LYS A 57 10.16 -7.21 4.50
CA LYS A 57 10.98 -8.10 5.33
C LYS A 57 12.44 -7.86 4.97
N LYS A 58 13.18 -7.14 5.82
CA LYS A 58 14.64 -7.11 5.74
C LYS A 58 15.23 -8.51 5.72
#